data_AF-A0A3D4FS64-F1
#
_entry.id   AF-A0A3D4FS64-F1
#
_cell.length_a   1.000
_cell.length_b   1.000
_cell.length_c   1.000
_cell.angle_alpha   90.00
_cell.angle_beta   90.00
_cell.angle_gamma   90.00
#
_symmetry.space_group_name_H-M   'P 1'
#
loop_
_entity.id
_entity.type
_entity.pdbx_description
1 polymer ?
#
loop_
_entity_poly.entity_id
_entity_poly.type
_entity_poly.pdbx_seq_one_letter_code
_entity_poly.pdbx_strand_id
1 'polypeptide(L)'
;KMDVFIQYAVAAAEFARVDAGLNVTPELATRVGVYLASGIGGFSTIEREHRALLEGGPRKISPFFIPASIINLAAGQVSIRL
;
A
#
# COMPACT_ATOMS: atom_id res chain seq x y z
N LYS A 1 6.22 -5.81 -5.42
CA LYS A 1 5.25 -4.75 -5.81
C LYS A 1 4.63 -4.05 -4.60
N MET A 2 4.32 -4.77 -3.50
CA MET A 2 3.82 -4.18 -2.25
C MET A 2 4.62 -4.74 -1.06
N ASP A 3 4.90 -3.90 -0.08
CA ASP A 3 5.44 -4.33 1.22
C ASP A 3 4.33 -4.93 2.09
N VAL A 4 4.70 -5.64 3.16
CA VAL A 4 3.77 -6.41 3.99
C VAL A 4 2.74 -5.50 4.68
N PHE A 5 3.13 -4.27 5.07
CA PHE A 5 2.19 -3.35 5.72
C PHE A 5 1.01 -2.98 4.82
N ILE A 6 1.24 -2.86 3.50
CA ILE A 6 0.18 -2.61 2.51
C ILE A 6 -0.72 -3.84 2.37
N GLN A 7 -0.13 -5.05 2.38
CA GLN A 7 -0.90 -6.29 2.30
C GLN A 7 -1.85 -6.44 3.49
N TYR A 8 -1.39 -6.12 4.69
CA TYR A 8 -2.23 -6.12 5.88
C TYR A 8 -3.32 -5.05 5.82
N ALA A 9 -3.00 -3.84 5.36
CA ALA A 9 -3.99 -2.78 5.16
C ALA A 9 -5.10 -3.21 4.18
N VAL A 10 -4.73 -3.84 3.06
CA VAL A 10 -5.67 -4.34 2.05
C VAL A 10 -6.56 -5.46 2.60
N ALA A 11 -5.97 -6.44 3.28
CA ALA A 11 -6.73 -7.55 3.86
C ALA A 11 -7.72 -7.06 4.94
N ALA A 12 -7.25 -6.21 5.86
CA ALA A 12 -8.08 -5.67 6.91
C ALA A 12 -9.23 -4.79 6.37
N ALA A 13 -8.94 -3.96 5.35
CA ALA A 13 -9.96 -3.12 4.73
C ALA A 13 -11.04 -3.96 4.03
N GLU A 14 -10.68 -5.05 3.35
CA GLU A 14 -11.66 -5.92 2.72
C GLU A 14 -12.53 -6.63 3.76
N PHE A 15 -11.94 -7.14 4.85
CA PHE A 15 -12.72 -7.72 5.94
C PHE A 15 -13.69 -6.71 6.56
N ALA A 16 -13.24 -5.48 6.83
CA ALA A 16 -14.10 -4.43 7.35
C ALA A 16 -15.22 -4.02 6.37
N ARG A 17 -14.92 -3.95 5.08
CA ARG A 17 -15.92 -3.64 4.03
C ARG A 17 -17.02 -4.71 3.99
N VAL A 18 -16.64 -5.98 4.01
CA VAL A 18 -17.57 -7.13 4.00
C VAL A 18 -18.41 -7.14 5.27
N ASP A 19 -17.79 -6.96 6.44
CA ASP A 19 -18.48 -6.92 7.73
C ASP A 19 -19.51 -5.77 7.80
N ALA A 20 -19.16 -4.59 7.25
CA ALA A 20 -20.06 -3.45 7.14
C ALA A 20 -21.17 -3.62 6.09
N GLY A 21 -21.12 -4.67 5.26
CA GLY A 21 -22.02 -4.83 4.11
C GLY A 21 -21.87 -3.72 3.06
N LEU A 22 -20.73 -3.04 3.02
CA LEU A 22 -20.50 -1.88 2.15
C LEU A 22 -20.19 -2.34 0.72
N ASN A 23 -21.10 -2.11 -0.21
CA ASN A 23 -20.85 -2.30 -1.64
C ASN A 23 -20.58 -0.94 -2.30
N VAL A 24 -19.33 -0.69 -2.72
CA VAL A 24 -18.95 0.57 -3.38
C VAL A 24 -19.36 0.49 -4.86
N THR A 25 -20.47 1.14 -5.21
CA THR A 25 -20.93 1.25 -6.59
C THR A 25 -20.40 2.53 -7.25
N PRO A 26 -20.43 2.66 -8.58
CA PRO A 26 -19.99 3.90 -9.27
C PRO A 26 -20.69 5.17 -8.77
N GLU A 27 -21.97 5.08 -8.41
CA GLU A 27 -22.76 6.21 -7.90
C GLU A 27 -22.33 6.63 -6.49
N LEU A 28 -21.90 5.65 -5.68
CA LEU A 28 -21.46 5.86 -4.31
C LEU A 28 -19.96 6.22 -4.22
N ALA A 29 -19.14 5.83 -5.21
CA ALA A 29 -17.69 5.93 -5.18
C ALA A 29 -17.17 7.34 -4.85
N THR A 30 -17.80 8.39 -5.38
CA THR A 30 -17.40 9.79 -5.11
C THR A 30 -17.68 10.26 -3.68
N ARG A 31 -18.42 9.47 -2.90
CA ARG A 31 -18.81 9.74 -1.51
C ARG A 31 -18.08 8.83 -0.51
N VAL A 32 -17.26 7.89 -1.00
CA VAL A 32 -16.47 6.97 -0.17
C VAL A 32 -15.00 7.34 -0.32
N GLY A 33 -14.30 7.42 0.81
CA GLY A 33 -12.88 7.74 0.85
C GLY A 33 -12.11 6.74 1.69
N VAL A 34 -10.79 6.70 1.49
CA VAL A 34 -9.87 5.87 2.26
C VAL A 34 -8.92 6.76 3.04
N TYR A 35 -8.89 6.57 4.36
CA TYR A 35 -7.93 7.22 5.24
C TYR A 35 -7.24 6.16 6.08
N LEU A 36 -5.95 5.95 5.85
CA LEU A 36 -5.13 4.97 6.56
C LEU A 36 -3.81 5.58 6.97
N ALA A 37 -3.34 5.21 8.16
CA ALA A 37 -2.06 5.64 8.70
C ALA A 37 -1.12 4.44 8.87
N SER A 38 0.18 4.70 8.71
CA SER A 38 1.25 3.77 9.05
C SER A 38 2.39 4.58 9.64
N GLY A 39 2.97 4.11 10.76
CA GLY A 39 4.03 4.84 11.46
C GLY A 39 5.33 4.89 10.66
N ILE A 40 5.75 3.76 10.08
CA ILE A 40 7.07 3.63 9.42
C ILE A 40 7.00 3.15 7.97
N GLY A 41 5.81 2.78 7.47
CA GLY A 41 5.64 2.31 6.09
C GLY A 41 6.43 1.03 5.80
N GLY A 42 6.93 0.91 4.57
CA GLY A 42 7.61 -0.29 4.07
C GLY A 42 9.07 -0.35 4.46
N PHE A 43 9.38 -0.35 5.77
CA PHE A 43 10.75 -0.28 6.28
C PHE A 43 11.63 -1.43 5.78
N SER A 44 11.08 -2.65 5.69
CA SER A 44 11.75 -3.82 5.09
C SER A 44 12.12 -3.61 3.62
N THR A 45 11.25 -2.93 2.86
CA THR A 45 11.55 -2.59 1.47
C THR A 45 12.64 -1.53 1.39
N ILE A 46 12.61 -0.50 2.24
CA ILE A 46 13.66 0.53 2.28
C ILE A 46 15.03 -0.12 2.55
N GLU A 47 15.12 -1.02 3.54
CA GLU A 47 16.37 -1.72 3.86
C GLU A 47 16.88 -2.56 2.67
N ARG A 48 15.99 -3.32 2.02
CA ARG A 48 16.35 -4.16 0.87
C ARG A 48 16.84 -3.33 -0.32
N GLU A 49 16.13 -2.27 -0.67
CA GLU A 49 16.51 -1.42 -1.81
C GLU A 49 17.77 -0.60 -1.52
N HIS A 50 17.99 -0.22 -0.26
CA HIS A 50 19.24 0.39 0.19
C HIS A 50 20.43 -0.58 0.02
N ARG A 51 20.28 -1.84 0.43
CA ARG A 51 21.31 -2.87 0.21
C ARG A 51 21.60 -3.07 -1.28
N ALA A 52 20.56 -3.16 -2.11
CA ALA A 52 20.70 -3.29 -3.56
C ALA A 52 21.46 -2.11 -4.20
N LEU A 53 21.21 -0.89 -3.71
CA LEU A 53 21.94 0.32 -4.13
C LEU A 53 23.43 0.22 -3.77
N LEU A 54 23.77 -0.20 -2.55
CA LEU A 54 25.16 -0.32 -2.11
C LEU A 54 25.92 -1.40 -2.88
N GLU A 55 25.29 -2.54 -3.14
CA GLU A 55 25.93 -3.70 -3.76
C GLU A 55 26.05 -3.59 -5.30
N GLY A 56 25.12 -2.90 -5.96
CA GLY A 56 25.09 -2.89 -7.43
C GLY A 56 24.67 -1.57 -8.08
N GLY A 57 24.61 -0.49 -7.30
CA GLY A 57 24.34 0.85 -7.78
C GLY A 57 22.86 1.11 -8.13
N PRO A 58 22.54 2.33 -8.60
CA PRO A 58 21.16 2.79 -8.78
C PRO A 58 20.30 1.93 -9.71
N ARG A 59 20.92 1.26 -10.68
CA ARG A 59 20.21 0.38 -11.64
C ARG A 59 19.63 -0.88 -11.00
N LYS A 60 20.03 -1.23 -9.77
CA LYS A 60 19.50 -2.38 -9.03
C LYS A 60 18.26 -2.05 -8.21
N ILE A 61 17.94 -0.77 -8.01
CA ILE A 61 16.73 -0.37 -7.30
C ILE A 61 15.51 -0.77 -8.11
N SER A 62 14.54 -1.40 -7.45
CA SER A 62 13.27 -1.78 -8.06
C SER A 62 12.50 -0.55 -8.52
N PRO A 63 11.88 -0.57 -9.73
CA PRO A 63 10.89 0.44 -10.12
C PRO A 63 9.70 0.53 -9.17
N PHE A 64 9.48 -0.49 -8.35
CA PHE A 64 8.42 -0.53 -7.33
C PHE A 64 8.89 -0.11 -5.94
N PHE A 65 10.12 0.40 -5.79
CA PHE A 65 10.65 0.84 -4.49
C PHE A 65 9.70 1.86 -3.84
N ILE A 66 9.44 2.98 -4.52
CA ILE A 66 8.57 4.03 -4.00
C ILE A 66 7.16 3.47 -3.76
N PRO A 67 6.46 2.89 -4.75
CA PRO A 67 5.13 2.30 -4.53
C PRO A 67 5.01 1.35 -3.35
N ALA A 68 6.06 0.59 -3.03
CA ALA A 68 6.06 -0.36 -1.93
C ALA A 68 6.43 0.26 -0.57
N SER A 69 7.05 1.45 -0.52
CA SER A 69 7.64 1.99 0.71
C SER A 69 6.83 3.11 1.36
N ILE A 70 6.29 4.04 0.55
CA ILE A 70 5.65 5.24 1.09
C ILE A 70 4.28 4.94 1.69
N ILE A 71 4.03 5.52 2.87
CA ILE A 71 2.91 5.14 3.74
C ILE A 71 1.54 5.32 3.09
N ASN A 72 1.38 6.35 2.26
CA ASN A 72 0.12 6.71 1.62
C ASN A 72 -0.31 5.68 0.55
N LEU A 73 0.58 4.77 0.15
CA LEU A 73 0.25 3.72 -0.80
C LEU A 73 -0.58 2.61 -0.18
N ALA A 74 -0.61 2.48 1.16
CA ALA A 74 -1.62 1.63 1.80
C ALA A 74 -3.04 2.14 1.49
N ALA A 75 -3.29 3.44 1.71
CA ALA A 75 -4.57 4.07 1.38
C ALA A 75 -4.86 4.01 -0.14
N GLY A 76 -3.86 4.27 -0.97
CA GLY A 76 -4.01 4.20 -2.43
C GLY A 76 -4.37 2.80 -2.93
N GLN A 77 -3.72 1.75 -2.42
CA GLN A 77 -4.01 0.36 -2.82
C GLN A 77 -5.39 -0.10 -2.34
N VAL A 78 -5.79 0.30 -1.14
CA VAL A 78 -7.16 0.05 -0.66
C VAL A 78 -8.17 0.80 -1.53
N SER A 79 -7.92 2.07 -1.88
CA SER A 79 -8.81 2.85 -2.74
C SER A 79 -8.96 2.31 -4.16
N ILE A 80 -7.93 1.64 -4.70
CA ILE A 80 -8.01 0.99 -6.03
C ILE A 80 -8.82 -0.32 -5.96
N ARG A 81 -8.88 -0.96 -4.78
CA ARG A 81 -9.43 -2.29 -4.62
C ARG A 81 -10.89 -2.31 -4.14
N LEU A 82 -11.26 -1.38 -3.26
CA LEU A 82 -12.65 -1.21 -2.78
C LEU A 82 -13.53 -0.67 -3.91
#